data_AF-A0A7S0QEN2-F1
#
_entry.id   AF-A0A7S0QEN2-F1
#
_cell.length_a   1.000
_cell.length_b   1.000
_cell.length_c   1.000
_cell.angle_alpha   90.00
_cell.angle_beta   90.00
_cell.angle_gamma   90.00
#
_symmetry.space_group_name_H-M   'P 1'
#
loop_
_entity.id
_entity.type
_entity.pdbx_description
1 polymer ?
#
loop_
_entity_poly.entity_id
_entity_poly.type
_entity_poly.pdbx_seq_one_letter_code
_entity_poly.pdbx_strand_id
1 'polypeptide(L)'
;MTVIRGFIGFSGARRFALTSLFALVRVNSFPAFNPFQTCSFDGKVQLAKLRCGSKEGAGIPETANCVARAYLRSHVPDSVCGYLTDVEGNFEYFEDYVAISKVLEWEDQGKTALRLKDNALFVFGGDSQDKGPGDIRFTTLMVALKQRYPDRVRLIIGNRDTNKLRLTSELSDEAMASAAVRNDPEFPYWLPADKVVTPAGFLAANGAEDSVANRLRWMLKETMGADGAFDRRRIELARLRGADPSHVTDDEVVRSYRDQVAPAGGGNFALRYLESADLACIFGRTLFVHGAVTANNAGAVPGSNVPEPDPAAWVARLNSWARDQLAEFR
;
A
#
# COMPACT_ATOMS: atom_id res chain seq x y z
N MET A 1 -17.04 5.15 24.60
CA MET A 1 -16.44 6.40 25.13
C MET A 1 -15.02 6.07 25.56
N THR A 2 -14.08 6.06 24.61
CA THR A 2 -12.68 5.67 24.86
C THR A 2 -11.93 6.92 25.28
N VAL A 3 -11.53 6.94 26.54
CA VAL A 3 -10.72 7.99 27.15
C VAL A 3 -9.35 7.99 26.47
N ILE A 4 -9.04 9.05 25.72
CA ILE A 4 -7.69 9.36 25.27
C ILE A 4 -6.91 9.79 26.52
N ARG A 5 -6.29 8.81 27.21
CA ARG A 5 -5.30 9.09 28.26
C ARG A 5 -4.01 9.53 27.55
N GLY A 6 -3.62 10.78 27.78
CA GLY A 6 -2.54 11.44 27.06
C GLY A 6 -1.16 10.96 27.48
N PHE A 7 -0.18 11.01 26.57
CA PHE A 7 1.24 10.85 26.89
C PHE A 7 2.16 11.52 25.84
N ILE A 8 3.15 12.21 26.40
CA ILE A 8 4.42 12.78 25.89
C ILE A 8 4.29 13.71 24.67
N GLY A 9 4.27 15.01 24.95
CA GLY A 9 4.35 16.08 23.97
C GLY A 9 5.76 16.19 23.40
N PHE A 10 5.94 15.76 22.16
CA PHE A 10 7.03 16.21 21.31
C PHE A 10 6.61 17.56 20.72
N SER A 11 7.17 18.66 21.23
CA SER A 11 7.10 19.95 20.54
C SER A 11 7.93 19.84 19.25
N GLY A 12 7.29 19.43 18.15
CA GLY A 12 7.92 19.39 16.82
C GLY A 12 7.50 18.21 15.95
N ALA A 13 7.15 17.05 16.53
CA ALA A 13 6.72 15.87 15.78
C ALA A 13 5.20 15.71 15.86
N ARG A 14 4.48 16.25 14.86
CA ARG A 14 3.05 16.00 14.70
C ARG A 14 2.81 14.53 14.36
N ARG A 15 1.94 13.86 15.10
CA ARG A 15 1.60 12.45 14.89
C ARG A 15 0.93 12.29 13.52
N PHE A 16 1.46 11.40 12.70
CA PHE A 16 0.86 11.07 11.41
C PHE A 16 -0.33 10.12 11.60
N ALA A 17 -1.57 10.58 11.37
CA ALA A 17 -2.76 9.78 11.70
C ALA A 17 -2.99 8.59 10.76
N LEU A 18 -2.37 8.58 9.58
CA LEU A 18 -2.53 7.50 8.59
C LEU A 18 -2.03 6.15 9.11
N THR A 19 -0.97 6.12 9.91
CA THR A 19 -0.44 4.87 10.52
C THR A 19 -1.32 4.41 11.69
N SER A 20 -1.94 5.33 12.42
CA SER A 20 -2.90 5.04 13.48
C SER A 20 -4.21 4.44 12.95
N LEU A 21 -4.62 4.75 11.71
CA LEU A 21 -5.82 4.17 11.10
C LEU A 21 -5.68 2.64 10.94
N PHE A 22 -4.54 2.17 10.45
CA PHE A 22 -4.28 0.74 10.34
C PHE A 22 -4.10 0.06 11.70
N ALA A 23 -3.58 0.78 12.71
CA ALA A 23 -3.53 0.28 14.08
C ALA A 23 -4.94 0.10 14.71
N LEU A 24 -5.89 0.99 14.40
CA LEU A 24 -7.29 0.85 14.83
C LEU A 24 -8.02 -0.35 14.17
N VAL A 25 -7.63 -0.72 12.96
CA VAL A 25 -8.22 -1.84 12.22
C VAL A 25 -7.62 -3.20 12.64
N ARG A 26 -6.44 -3.19 13.29
CA ARG A 26 -5.69 -4.41 13.65
C ARG A 26 -6.04 -5.02 15.01
N VAL A 27 -7.32 -4.98 15.42
CA VAL A 27 -7.81 -5.78 16.55
C VAL A 27 -8.49 -7.04 16.00
N ASN A 28 -7.68 -8.02 15.62
CA ASN A 28 -7.93 -9.47 15.64
C ASN A 28 -6.89 -10.17 14.76
N SER A 29 -5.90 -10.80 15.38
CA SER A 29 -4.92 -11.68 14.73
C SER A 29 -5.57 -13.00 14.28
N PHE A 30 -5.32 -13.41 13.03
CA PHE A 30 -5.64 -14.73 12.49
C PHE A 30 -4.44 -15.32 11.73
N PRO A 31 -4.35 -16.66 11.60
CA PRO A 31 -3.14 -17.35 11.15
C PRO A 31 -2.94 -17.21 9.63
N ALA A 32 -1.71 -17.50 9.20
CA ALA A 32 -1.20 -17.41 7.84
C ALA A 32 -2.22 -17.85 6.77
N PHE A 33 -2.49 -16.94 5.84
CA PHE A 33 -3.31 -17.20 4.67
C PHE A 33 -2.58 -18.18 3.75
N ASN A 34 -3.21 -19.31 3.43
CA ASN A 34 -2.71 -20.25 2.44
C ASN A 34 -3.04 -19.70 1.03
N PRO A 35 -2.05 -19.39 0.17
CA PRO A 35 -2.29 -18.73 -1.12
C PRO A 35 -3.01 -19.60 -2.17
N PHE A 36 -3.37 -20.85 -1.85
CA PHE A 36 -4.05 -21.78 -2.75
C PHE A 36 -5.52 -22.06 -2.40
N GLN A 37 -6.23 -21.12 -1.77
CA GLN A 37 -7.68 -21.23 -1.68
C GLN A 37 -8.34 -20.55 -2.89
N THR A 38 -8.51 -21.33 -3.96
CA THR A 38 -9.44 -20.99 -5.03
C THR A 38 -10.84 -20.91 -4.45
N CYS A 39 -11.40 -19.70 -4.33
CA CYS A 39 -12.84 -19.53 -4.19
C CYS A 39 -13.50 -19.98 -5.50
N SER A 40 -13.86 -21.26 -5.56
CA SER A 40 -14.86 -21.77 -6.49
C SER A 40 -16.18 -21.09 -6.15
N PHE A 41 -16.63 -20.19 -7.02
CA PHE A 41 -18.04 -19.77 -7.04
C PHE A 41 -18.63 -20.04 -8.42
N ASP A 42 -19.67 -20.87 -8.40
CA ASP A 42 -20.57 -21.21 -9.50
C ASP A 42 -21.24 -19.94 -10.04
N GLY A 43 -20.61 -19.32 -11.03
CA GLY A 43 -21.20 -18.29 -11.88
C GLY A 43 -20.84 -18.60 -13.32
N LYS A 44 -21.54 -19.57 -13.91
CA LYS A 44 -21.31 -20.06 -15.28
C LYS A 44 -21.13 -18.91 -16.28
N VAL A 45 -19.92 -18.79 -16.80
CA VAL A 45 -19.63 -18.13 -18.08
C VAL A 45 -19.75 -19.18 -19.20
N GLN A 46 -20.24 -18.74 -20.36
CA GLN A 46 -20.55 -19.43 -21.64
C GLN A 46 -22.07 -19.60 -21.87
N LEU A 47 -22.66 -19.34 -23.04
CA LEU A 47 -22.18 -19.09 -24.41
C LEU A 47 -23.34 -18.44 -25.19
N ALA A 48 -23.01 -17.77 -26.30
CA ALA A 48 -23.98 -17.18 -27.23
C ALA A 48 -25.02 -18.19 -27.75
N LYS A 49 -26.29 -17.75 -27.81
CA LYS A 49 -27.29 -18.35 -28.70
C LYS A 49 -28.18 -17.25 -29.28
N LEU A 50 -27.91 -16.90 -30.54
CA LEU A 50 -28.78 -16.08 -31.38
C LEU A 50 -30.13 -16.79 -31.54
N ARG A 51 -31.22 -16.08 -31.19
CA ARG A 51 -32.52 -16.24 -31.85
C ARG A 51 -33.10 -14.86 -32.11
N CYS A 52 -33.16 -14.53 -33.40
CA CYS A 52 -33.96 -13.45 -33.94
C CYS A 52 -35.45 -13.83 -33.82
N GLY A 53 -36.28 -12.89 -33.38
CA GLY A 53 -37.73 -13.05 -33.28
C GLY A 53 -38.38 -11.72 -32.92
N SER A 54 -38.94 -11.08 -33.94
CA SER A 54 -39.65 -9.80 -33.92
C SER A 54 -40.91 -9.81 -33.03
N LYS A 55 -41.26 -8.63 -32.47
CA LYS A 55 -42.44 -7.82 -32.86
C LYS A 55 -42.68 -6.63 -31.91
N GLU A 56 -42.75 -5.46 -32.54
CA GLU A 56 -43.68 -4.32 -32.37
C GLU A 56 -43.91 -3.67 -30.99
N GLY A 57 -43.70 -2.34 -30.96
CA GLY A 57 -44.73 -1.42 -30.46
C GLY A 57 -44.41 -0.52 -29.27
N ALA A 58 -43.57 0.51 -29.46
CA ALA A 58 -43.73 1.86 -28.87
C ALA A 58 -42.58 2.76 -29.33
N GLY A 59 -42.89 3.80 -30.10
CA GLY A 59 -41.90 4.75 -30.62
C GLY A 59 -41.29 5.60 -29.50
N ILE A 60 -40.04 5.29 -29.15
CA ILE A 60 -39.17 6.20 -28.39
C ILE A 60 -38.62 7.22 -29.40
N PRO A 61 -38.63 8.54 -29.13
CA PRO A 61 -38.10 9.55 -30.03
C PRO A 61 -36.69 9.19 -30.49
N GLU A 62 -36.45 9.23 -31.80
CA GLU A 62 -35.20 8.79 -32.43
C GLU A 62 -33.96 9.52 -31.85
N THR A 63 -34.14 10.74 -31.34
CA THR A 63 -33.13 11.53 -30.63
C THR A 63 -32.86 11.05 -29.20
N ALA A 64 -33.90 10.67 -28.44
CA ALA A 64 -33.74 10.08 -27.11
C ALA A 64 -33.09 8.68 -27.18
N ASN A 65 -33.36 7.93 -28.26
CA ASN A 65 -32.76 6.63 -28.52
C ASN A 65 -31.29 6.75 -28.98
N CYS A 66 -30.94 7.79 -29.74
CA CYS A 66 -29.55 8.10 -30.11
C CYS A 66 -28.71 8.57 -28.91
N VAL A 67 -29.27 9.36 -28.00
CA VAL A 67 -28.59 9.81 -26.78
C VAL A 67 -28.49 8.68 -25.74
N ALA A 68 -29.54 7.86 -25.56
CA ALA A 68 -29.47 6.68 -24.70
C ALA A 68 -28.53 5.60 -25.26
N ARG A 69 -28.46 5.44 -26.59
CA ARG A 69 -27.45 4.58 -27.24
C ARG A 69 -26.04 5.16 -27.19
N ALA A 70 -25.87 6.47 -27.20
CA ALA A 70 -24.57 7.12 -26.97
C ALA A 70 -24.13 7.00 -25.50
N TYR A 71 -25.07 7.11 -24.55
CA TYR A 71 -24.86 6.95 -23.11
C TYR A 71 -24.61 5.48 -22.72
N LEU A 72 -25.24 4.51 -23.39
CA LEU A 72 -24.92 3.09 -23.28
C LEU A 72 -23.67 2.69 -24.10
N ARG A 73 -23.23 3.51 -25.07
CA ARG A 73 -21.91 3.39 -25.72
C ARG A 73 -20.79 4.07 -24.91
N SER A 74 -21.11 4.91 -23.94
CA SER A 74 -20.15 5.43 -22.95
C SER A 74 -20.04 4.55 -21.70
N HIS A 75 -20.72 3.40 -21.66
CA HIS A 75 -20.47 2.36 -20.67
C HIS A 75 -19.23 1.58 -21.10
N VAL A 76 -18.06 1.95 -20.56
CA VAL A 76 -16.80 1.21 -20.76
C VAL A 76 -16.93 -0.15 -20.06
N PRO A 77 -17.02 -1.28 -20.80
CA PRO A 77 -16.84 -2.57 -20.19
C PRO A 77 -15.33 -2.83 -20.20
N ASP A 78 -14.63 -2.59 -19.08
CA ASP A 78 -13.25 -3.07 -18.97
C ASP A 78 -13.30 -4.60 -18.89
N SER A 79 -13.02 -5.26 -20.00
CA SER A 79 -12.97 -6.71 -20.04
C SER A 79 -11.62 -7.17 -19.48
N VAL A 80 -11.63 -7.42 -18.16
CA VAL A 80 -10.59 -8.00 -17.29
C VAL A 80 -9.89 -6.97 -16.40
N CYS A 81 -10.11 -7.11 -15.10
CA CYS A 81 -9.35 -6.46 -14.03
C CYS A 81 -8.36 -7.48 -13.44
N GLY A 82 -7.08 -7.16 -13.42
CA GLY A 82 -6.08 -7.90 -12.66
C GLY A 82 -5.94 -7.30 -11.26
N TYR A 83 -5.84 -8.17 -10.26
CA TYR A 83 -5.60 -7.79 -8.88
C TYR A 83 -4.37 -8.52 -8.35
N LEU A 84 -3.50 -7.79 -7.68
CA LEU A 84 -2.31 -8.30 -7.01
C LEU A 84 -2.14 -7.52 -5.70
N THR A 85 -1.68 -8.17 -4.64
CA THR A 85 -1.41 -7.51 -3.36
C THR A 85 -0.24 -8.22 -2.66
N ASP A 86 0.30 -7.60 -1.62
CA ASP A 86 1.27 -8.21 -0.69
C ASP A 86 2.49 -8.80 -1.42
N VAL A 87 2.98 -8.07 -2.43
CA VAL A 87 4.24 -8.44 -3.10
C VAL A 87 5.40 -8.32 -2.13
N GLU A 88 5.33 -7.34 -1.22
CA GLU A 88 6.29 -7.16 -0.14
C GLU A 88 7.77 -7.18 -0.62
N GLY A 89 8.06 -6.64 -1.81
CA GLY A 89 9.39 -6.64 -2.42
C GLY A 89 9.86 -7.99 -2.98
N ASN A 90 9.03 -9.03 -3.00
CA ASN A 90 9.32 -10.31 -3.65
C ASN A 90 9.19 -10.17 -5.17
N PHE A 91 10.29 -9.79 -5.82
CA PHE A 91 10.31 -9.54 -7.25
C PHE A 91 10.05 -10.80 -8.08
N GLU A 92 10.54 -11.96 -7.63
CA GLU A 92 10.31 -13.24 -8.33
C GLU A 92 8.83 -13.61 -8.33
N TYR A 93 8.14 -13.46 -7.20
CA TYR A 93 6.68 -13.62 -7.13
C TYR A 93 5.95 -12.67 -8.10
N PHE A 94 6.42 -11.43 -8.22
CA PHE A 94 5.85 -10.49 -9.18
C PHE A 94 6.11 -10.91 -10.63
N GLU A 95 7.30 -11.42 -10.94
CA GLU A 95 7.62 -11.95 -12.27
C GLU A 95 6.71 -13.11 -12.67
N ASP A 96 6.46 -14.04 -11.73
CA ASP A 96 5.54 -15.16 -11.92
C ASP A 96 4.12 -14.67 -12.16
N TYR A 97 3.66 -13.67 -11.41
CA TYR A 97 2.36 -13.04 -11.65
C TYR A 97 2.28 -12.43 -13.07
N VAL A 98 3.29 -11.69 -13.50
CA VAL A 98 3.30 -11.06 -14.84
C VAL A 98 3.31 -12.14 -15.93
N ALA A 99 4.03 -13.25 -15.75
CA ALA A 99 4.09 -14.35 -16.70
C ALA A 99 2.71 -14.98 -16.99
N ILE A 100 1.83 -15.03 -15.99
CA ILE A 100 0.46 -15.54 -16.15
C ILE A 100 -0.59 -14.43 -16.33
N SER A 101 -0.18 -13.16 -16.33
CA SER A 101 -1.10 -12.03 -16.29
C SER A 101 -1.85 -11.83 -17.60
N LYS A 102 -3.16 -11.70 -17.49
CA LYS A 102 -4.04 -11.30 -18.61
C LYS A 102 -4.04 -9.79 -18.83
N VAL A 103 -3.47 -9.00 -17.93
CA VAL A 103 -3.54 -7.53 -17.97
C VAL A 103 -2.17 -6.86 -18.03
N LEU A 104 -1.13 -7.46 -17.46
CA LEU A 104 0.24 -6.93 -17.52
C LEU A 104 1.12 -7.75 -18.45
N GLU A 105 2.17 -7.11 -18.96
CA GLU A 105 3.31 -7.75 -19.61
C GLU A 105 4.57 -6.88 -19.50
N TRP A 106 5.73 -7.50 -19.66
CA TRP A 106 7.01 -6.81 -19.73
C TRP A 106 7.21 -6.16 -21.11
N GLU A 107 7.71 -4.93 -21.14
CA GLU A 107 8.07 -4.25 -22.40
C GLU A 107 9.47 -4.64 -22.89
N ASP A 108 10.33 -5.08 -21.99
CA ASP A 108 11.72 -5.38 -22.25
C ASP A 108 12.17 -6.66 -21.54
N GLN A 109 13.19 -7.31 -22.08
CA GLN A 109 13.77 -8.52 -21.50
C GLN A 109 14.44 -8.26 -20.14
N GLY A 110 14.88 -7.02 -19.89
CA GLY A 110 15.45 -6.60 -18.62
C GLY A 110 14.42 -6.43 -17.50
N LYS A 111 13.12 -6.57 -17.82
CA LYS A 111 11.99 -6.41 -16.88
C LYS A 111 12.04 -5.06 -16.16
N THR A 112 12.38 -4.01 -16.92
CA THR A 112 12.56 -2.63 -16.41
C THR A 112 11.33 -1.75 -16.65
N ALA A 113 10.41 -2.17 -17.52
CA ALA A 113 9.15 -1.48 -17.78
C ALA A 113 7.97 -2.45 -17.97
N LEU A 114 6.80 -2.01 -17.51
CA LEU A 114 5.53 -2.73 -17.64
C LEU A 114 4.59 -2.02 -18.61
N ARG A 115 3.85 -2.83 -19.37
CA ARG A 115 2.71 -2.37 -20.16
C ARG A 115 1.41 -2.94 -19.59
N LEU A 116 0.39 -2.09 -19.51
CA LEU A 116 -0.97 -2.52 -19.27
C LEU A 116 -1.65 -2.76 -20.62
N LYS A 117 -2.15 -3.98 -20.83
CA LYS A 117 -2.84 -4.40 -22.06
C LYS A 117 -4.09 -3.56 -22.31
N ASP A 118 -4.54 -3.52 -23.56
CA ASP A 118 -5.71 -2.74 -23.95
C ASP A 118 -6.98 -3.26 -23.27
N ASN A 119 -7.89 -2.33 -22.95
CA ASN A 119 -9.18 -2.60 -22.29
C ASN A 119 -9.06 -3.37 -20.96
N ALA A 120 -7.92 -3.26 -20.29
CA ALA A 120 -7.66 -3.87 -19.00
C ALA A 120 -7.52 -2.84 -17.88
N LEU A 121 -7.89 -3.28 -16.68
CA LEU A 121 -7.59 -2.58 -15.43
C LEU A 121 -6.59 -3.37 -14.59
N PHE A 122 -5.82 -2.65 -13.80
CA PHE A 122 -4.95 -3.25 -12.81
C PHE A 122 -5.10 -2.55 -11.47
N VAL A 123 -5.35 -3.35 -10.42
CA VAL A 123 -5.40 -2.88 -9.04
C VAL A 123 -4.28 -3.56 -8.26
N PHE A 124 -3.36 -2.76 -7.72
CA PHE A 124 -2.40 -3.25 -6.74
C PHE A 124 -2.91 -2.92 -5.33
N GLY A 125 -3.10 -3.96 -4.51
CA GLY A 125 -3.81 -3.93 -3.22
C GLY A 125 -3.05 -3.32 -2.06
N GLY A 126 -1.75 -3.05 -2.21
CA GLY A 126 -0.90 -2.52 -1.16
C GLY A 126 0.15 -3.51 -0.68
N ASP A 127 0.92 -3.09 0.32
CA ASP A 127 2.04 -3.80 0.92
C ASP A 127 3.13 -4.15 -0.12
N SER A 128 3.73 -3.08 -0.67
CA SER A 128 4.72 -3.16 -1.74
C SER A 128 6.14 -3.55 -1.29
N GLN A 129 6.47 -3.38 0.00
CA GLN A 129 7.84 -3.50 0.54
C GLN A 129 7.92 -4.49 1.71
N ASP A 130 9.15 -4.82 2.12
CA ASP A 130 9.58 -5.43 3.41
C ASP A 130 10.19 -6.83 3.35
N LYS A 131 9.62 -7.79 2.62
CA LYS A 131 9.98 -9.21 2.73
C LYS A 131 10.92 -9.74 1.66
N GLY A 132 10.98 -9.11 0.50
CA GLY A 132 11.86 -9.50 -0.62
C GLY A 132 12.91 -8.43 -0.96
N PRO A 133 13.97 -8.83 -1.69
CA PRO A 133 15.09 -7.96 -2.05
C PRO A 133 14.85 -7.18 -3.36
N GLY A 134 13.60 -6.79 -3.64
CA GLY A 134 13.21 -6.11 -4.87
C GLY A 134 12.21 -4.97 -4.64
N ASP A 135 12.19 -4.44 -3.42
CA ASP A 135 11.23 -3.42 -2.98
C ASP A 135 11.36 -2.10 -3.77
N ILE A 136 12.59 -1.61 -4.00
CA ILE A 136 12.85 -0.40 -4.80
C ILE A 136 12.35 -0.59 -6.23
N ARG A 137 12.79 -1.66 -6.92
CA ARG A 137 12.40 -1.92 -8.31
C ARG A 137 10.89 -2.11 -8.43
N PHE A 138 10.29 -2.93 -7.58
CA PHE A 138 8.85 -3.19 -7.61
C PHE A 138 8.04 -1.91 -7.40
N THR A 139 8.28 -1.16 -6.33
CA THR A 139 7.50 0.05 -6.04
C THR A 139 7.70 1.11 -7.13
N THR A 140 8.90 1.24 -7.67
CA THR A 140 9.20 2.16 -8.79
C THR A 140 8.44 1.77 -10.06
N LEU A 141 8.36 0.48 -10.39
CA LEU A 141 7.55 -0.02 -11.50
C LEU A 141 6.05 0.30 -11.31
N MET A 142 5.51 0.13 -10.10
CA MET A 142 4.11 0.45 -9.81
C MET A 142 3.81 1.94 -9.97
N VAL A 143 4.70 2.80 -9.48
CA VAL A 143 4.59 4.26 -9.64
C VAL A 143 4.63 4.66 -11.12
N ALA A 144 5.58 4.11 -11.89
CA ALA A 144 5.69 4.39 -13.31
C ALA A 144 4.46 3.91 -14.09
N LEU A 145 3.95 2.71 -13.77
CA LEU A 145 2.76 2.15 -14.39
C LEU A 145 1.51 2.99 -14.09
N LYS A 146 1.36 3.47 -12.85
CA LYS A 146 0.30 4.40 -12.45
C LYS A 146 0.38 5.73 -13.19
N GLN A 147 1.57 6.30 -13.34
CA GLN A 147 1.77 7.54 -14.08
C GLN A 147 1.42 7.40 -15.57
N ARG A 148 1.74 6.25 -16.16
CA ARG A 148 1.45 5.96 -17.57
C ARG A 148 -0.03 5.68 -17.84
N TYR A 149 -0.73 5.08 -16.87
CA TYR A 149 -2.14 4.70 -17.01
C TYR A 149 -2.96 5.18 -15.79
N PRO A 150 -3.10 6.50 -15.58
CA PRO A 150 -3.66 7.07 -14.35
C PRO A 150 -5.08 6.61 -14.05
N ASP A 151 -5.91 6.40 -15.08
CA ASP A 151 -7.31 5.99 -14.90
C ASP A 151 -7.49 4.48 -14.84
N ARG A 152 -6.52 3.71 -15.37
CA ARG A 152 -6.63 2.24 -15.49
C ARG A 152 -5.82 1.45 -14.47
N VAL A 153 -4.91 2.13 -13.77
CA VAL A 153 -4.10 1.56 -12.70
C VAL A 153 -4.52 2.19 -11.38
N ARG A 154 -4.92 1.36 -10.42
CA ARG A 154 -5.25 1.80 -9.07
C ARG A 154 -4.23 1.21 -8.11
N LEU A 155 -3.60 2.08 -7.33
CA LEU A 155 -2.72 1.68 -6.24
C LEU A 155 -3.50 1.87 -4.94
N ILE A 156 -3.43 0.89 -4.06
CA ILE A 156 -4.05 0.94 -2.73
C ILE A 156 -2.95 1.04 -1.69
N ILE A 157 -3.21 1.87 -0.69
CA ILE A 157 -2.29 2.09 0.42
C ILE A 157 -2.37 0.90 1.39
N GLY A 158 -1.27 0.17 1.54
CA GLY A 158 -1.11 -0.87 2.55
C GLY A 158 -0.54 -0.36 3.87
N ASN A 159 -0.64 -1.17 4.92
CA ASN A 159 -0.07 -0.84 6.22
C ASN A 159 1.47 -0.78 6.18
N ARG A 160 2.13 -1.61 5.38
CA ARG A 160 3.59 -1.61 5.24
C ARG A 160 4.08 -0.38 4.49
N ASP A 161 3.31 0.07 3.51
CA ASP A 161 3.62 1.27 2.73
C ASP A 161 3.62 2.51 3.63
N THR A 162 2.55 2.69 4.41
CA THR A 162 2.40 3.85 5.31
C THR A 162 3.35 3.84 6.50
N ASN A 163 3.71 2.66 7.01
CA ASN A 163 4.67 2.53 8.09
C ASN A 163 6.02 3.19 7.77
N LYS A 164 6.38 3.35 6.49
CA LYS A 164 7.64 4.02 6.09
C LYS A 164 7.68 5.50 6.43
N LEU A 165 6.54 6.17 6.52
CA LEU A 165 6.49 7.58 6.91
C LEU A 165 6.99 7.82 8.35
N ARG A 166 6.93 6.78 9.20
CA ARG A 166 7.45 6.82 10.59
C ARG A 166 8.97 7.02 10.65
N LEU A 167 9.69 6.63 9.60
CA LEU A 167 11.15 6.69 9.56
C LEU A 167 11.66 8.14 9.69
N THR A 168 10.92 9.11 9.17
CA THR A 168 11.31 10.52 9.23
C THR A 168 11.37 11.05 10.66
N SER A 169 10.37 10.72 11.49
CA SER A 169 10.31 11.20 12.87
C SER A 169 11.05 10.29 13.85
N GLU A 170 10.99 8.97 13.68
CA GLU A 170 11.56 8.02 14.65
C GLU A 170 13.07 7.81 14.47
N LEU A 171 13.66 8.26 13.36
CA LEU A 171 15.11 8.29 13.12
C LEU A 171 15.67 9.71 13.05
N SER A 172 14.96 10.72 13.54
CA SER A 172 15.48 12.09 13.66
C SER A 172 16.54 12.18 14.77
N ASP A 173 17.39 13.20 14.73
CA ASP A 173 18.43 13.38 15.76
C ASP A 173 17.82 13.55 17.16
N GLU A 174 16.67 14.21 17.26
CA GLU A 174 15.92 14.34 18.51
C GLU A 174 15.40 12.99 19.02
N ALA A 175 14.88 12.14 18.13
CA ALA A 175 14.42 10.81 18.50
C ALA A 175 15.59 9.90 18.92
N MET A 176 16.73 10.01 18.23
CA MET A 176 17.96 9.31 18.58
C MET A 176 18.49 9.72 19.96
N ALA A 177 18.42 11.01 20.30
CA ALA A 177 18.83 11.53 21.60
C ALA A 177 17.81 11.27 22.74
N SER A 178 16.57 10.86 22.41
CA SER A 178 15.50 10.72 23.39
C SER A 178 15.62 9.44 24.20
N ALA A 179 15.87 9.59 25.51
CA ALA A 179 15.84 8.49 26.47
C ALA A 179 14.46 7.83 26.59
N ALA A 180 13.38 8.59 26.35
CA ALA A 180 12.02 8.05 26.34
C ALA A 180 11.82 7.10 25.15
N VAL A 181 12.14 7.53 23.93
CA VAL A 181 12.07 6.66 22.73
C VAL A 181 12.94 5.41 22.90
N ARG A 182 14.09 5.56 23.56
CA ARG A 182 15.04 4.47 23.78
C ARG A 182 14.56 3.41 24.79
N ASN A 183 13.86 3.82 25.85
CA ASN A 183 13.65 2.96 27.02
C ASN A 183 12.18 2.77 27.43
N ASP A 184 11.26 3.60 26.95
CA ASP A 184 9.87 3.58 27.38
C ASP A 184 9.12 2.37 26.79
N PRO A 185 8.65 1.41 27.61
CA PRO A 185 7.88 0.27 27.13
C PRO A 185 6.45 0.64 26.69
N GLU A 186 5.97 1.85 26.97
CA GLU A 186 4.71 2.36 26.41
C GLU A 186 4.88 2.83 24.95
N PHE A 187 6.12 2.91 24.45
CA PHE A 187 6.44 3.17 23.06
C PHE A 187 7.09 1.92 22.42
N PRO A 188 6.48 1.29 21.41
CA PRO A 188 5.32 1.75 20.63
C PRO A 188 3.94 1.40 21.23
N TYR A 189 3.09 2.42 21.43
CA TYR A 189 1.78 2.30 22.08
C TYR A 189 0.75 1.43 21.32
N TRP A 190 1.01 1.14 20.05
CA TRP A 190 0.12 0.33 19.20
C TRP A 190 0.49 -1.16 19.20
N LEU A 191 1.58 -1.55 19.85
CA LEU A 191 1.88 -2.96 20.08
C LEU A 191 1.25 -3.43 21.40
N PRO A 192 0.80 -4.69 21.47
CA PRO A 192 0.47 -5.31 22.76
C PRO A 192 1.65 -5.23 23.72
N ALA A 193 1.41 -4.87 24.98
CA ALA A 193 2.46 -4.61 25.97
C ALA A 193 3.40 -5.82 26.19
N ASP A 194 2.88 -7.04 26.04
CA ASP A 194 3.63 -8.30 26.13
C ASP A 194 4.55 -8.57 24.92
N LYS A 195 4.41 -7.79 23.84
CA LYS A 195 5.21 -7.90 22.61
C LYS A 195 6.17 -6.73 22.42
N VAL A 196 6.17 -5.75 23.31
CA VAL A 196 7.04 -4.58 23.16
C VAL A 196 8.48 -4.97 23.46
N VAL A 197 9.35 -4.72 22.49
CA VAL A 197 10.81 -4.72 22.65
C VAL A 197 11.28 -3.28 22.49
N THR A 198 11.86 -2.69 23.53
CA THR A 198 12.40 -1.33 23.46
C THR A 198 13.70 -1.32 22.65
N PRO A 199 14.10 -0.17 22.08
CA PRO A 199 15.39 -0.06 21.40
C PRO A 199 16.57 -0.46 22.30
N ALA A 200 16.59 -0.04 23.56
CA ALA A 200 17.63 -0.45 24.49
C ALA A 200 17.68 -1.97 24.72
N GLY A 201 16.51 -2.61 24.86
CA GLY A 201 16.43 -4.06 25.02
C GLY A 201 16.94 -4.81 23.78
N PHE A 202 16.55 -4.35 22.59
CA PHE A 202 17.04 -4.90 21.33
C PHE A 202 18.56 -4.75 21.18
N LEU A 203 19.11 -3.57 21.44
CA LEU A 203 20.55 -3.32 21.35
C LEU A 203 21.33 -4.20 22.33
N ALA A 204 20.88 -4.31 23.58
CA ALA A 204 21.51 -5.15 24.59
C ALA A 204 21.49 -6.64 24.19
N ALA A 205 20.36 -7.14 23.70
CA ALA A 205 20.22 -8.54 23.28
C ALA A 205 21.12 -8.91 22.08
N ASN A 206 21.50 -7.92 21.25
CA ASN A 206 22.34 -8.12 20.06
C ASN A 206 23.79 -7.65 20.26
N GLY A 207 24.17 -7.17 21.45
CA GLY A 207 25.52 -6.62 21.70
C GLY A 207 25.86 -5.44 20.79
N ALA A 208 24.85 -4.65 20.40
CA ALA A 208 24.96 -3.60 19.39
C ALA A 208 25.02 -2.21 20.01
N GLU A 209 25.79 -1.31 19.39
CA GLU A 209 25.80 0.11 19.75
C GLU A 209 24.53 0.85 19.30
N ASP A 210 24.26 1.98 19.93
CA ASP A 210 23.15 2.85 19.55
C ASP A 210 23.47 3.71 18.33
N SER A 211 23.34 3.12 17.16
CA SER A 211 23.46 3.81 15.88
C SER A 211 22.13 3.91 15.16
N VAL A 212 22.01 4.84 14.22
CA VAL A 212 20.82 4.98 13.36
C VAL A 212 20.53 3.68 12.61
N ALA A 213 21.57 2.98 12.15
CA ALA A 213 21.43 1.71 11.46
C ALA A 213 20.83 0.63 12.37
N ASN A 214 21.27 0.54 13.62
CA ASN A 214 20.73 -0.43 14.57
C ASN A 214 19.33 -0.07 15.07
N ARG A 215 19.00 1.23 15.19
CA ARG A 215 17.63 1.69 15.42
C ARG A 215 16.71 1.35 14.26
N LEU A 216 17.17 1.51 13.02
CA LEU A 216 16.41 1.11 11.85
C LEU A 216 16.17 -0.40 11.81
N ARG A 217 17.18 -1.23 12.12
CA ARG A 217 17.02 -2.70 12.25
C ARG A 217 15.96 -3.06 13.28
N TRP A 218 16.01 -2.43 14.46
CA TRP A 218 14.99 -2.58 15.50
C TRP A 218 13.60 -2.20 14.98
N MET A 219 13.45 -1.02 14.38
CA MET A 219 12.16 -0.55 13.85
C MET A 219 11.57 -1.55 12.85
N LEU A 220 12.39 -1.99 11.88
CA LEU A 220 11.98 -2.92 10.85
C LEU A 220 11.53 -4.25 11.46
N LYS A 221 12.33 -4.83 12.36
CA LYS A 221 12.01 -6.12 12.98
C LYS A 221 10.85 -6.04 13.97
N GLU A 222 11.00 -5.24 15.02
CA GLU A 222 10.15 -5.28 16.20
C GLU A 222 8.85 -4.48 16.02
N THR A 223 8.84 -3.42 15.20
CA THR A 223 7.67 -2.52 15.08
C THR A 223 6.98 -2.55 13.71
N MET A 224 7.65 -3.05 12.67
CA MET A 224 7.09 -3.12 11.30
C MET A 224 6.92 -4.57 10.81
N GLY A 225 7.35 -5.57 11.59
CA GLY A 225 7.25 -6.99 11.21
C GLY A 225 8.00 -7.32 9.92
N ALA A 226 9.11 -6.64 9.68
CA ALA A 226 9.95 -6.67 8.48
C ALA A 226 11.36 -7.18 8.83
N ASP A 227 11.44 -8.28 9.57
CA ASP A 227 12.72 -8.87 10.00
C ASP A 227 13.64 -9.20 8.82
N GLY A 228 14.90 -8.78 8.89
CA GLY A 228 15.89 -8.91 7.80
C GLY A 228 15.71 -7.93 6.63
N ALA A 229 14.77 -6.98 6.68
CA ALA A 229 14.54 -6.03 5.57
C ALA A 229 15.75 -5.11 5.32
N PHE A 230 16.52 -4.80 6.37
CA PHE A 230 17.75 -4.02 6.25
C PHE A 230 18.75 -4.69 5.29
N ASP A 231 18.99 -5.99 5.46
CA ASP A 231 19.95 -6.72 4.64
C ASP A 231 19.41 -6.99 3.23
N ARG A 232 18.09 -7.20 3.09
CA ARG A 232 17.45 -7.28 1.77
C ARG A 232 17.54 -5.98 0.99
N ARG A 233 17.42 -4.82 1.67
CA ARG A 233 17.67 -3.52 1.06
C ARG A 233 19.13 -3.38 0.62
N ARG A 234 20.09 -3.90 1.41
CA ARG A 234 21.51 -3.93 1.00
C ARG A 234 21.70 -4.71 -0.31
N ILE A 235 21.08 -5.88 -0.41
CA ILE A 235 21.12 -6.72 -1.62
C ILE A 235 20.51 -5.98 -2.81
N GLU A 236 19.37 -5.31 -2.62
CA GLU A 236 18.71 -4.57 -3.69
C GLU A 236 19.57 -3.38 -4.18
N LEU A 237 20.15 -2.61 -3.27
CA LEU A 237 21.05 -1.50 -3.60
C LEU A 237 22.29 -1.98 -4.38
N ALA A 238 22.89 -3.09 -3.94
CA ALA A 238 24.03 -3.70 -4.62
C ALA A 238 23.66 -4.15 -6.03
N ARG A 239 22.51 -4.81 -6.19
CA ARG A 239 21.98 -5.23 -7.49
C ARG A 239 21.76 -4.06 -8.43
N LEU A 240 21.14 -2.98 -7.95
CA LEU A 240 20.90 -1.77 -8.75
C LEU A 240 22.20 -1.11 -9.24
N ARG A 241 23.30 -1.31 -8.52
CA ARG A 241 24.63 -0.79 -8.88
C ARG A 241 25.47 -1.77 -9.69
N GLY A 242 25.04 -3.04 -9.82
CA GLY A 242 25.89 -4.10 -10.35
C GLY A 242 27.11 -4.40 -9.46
N ALA A 243 26.97 -4.23 -8.15
CA ALA A 243 28.03 -4.43 -7.16
C ALA A 243 27.73 -5.62 -6.23
N ASP A 244 28.74 -6.08 -5.49
CA ASP A 244 28.57 -7.05 -4.40
C ASP A 244 27.88 -6.39 -3.18
N PRO A 245 26.95 -7.06 -2.49
CA PRO A 245 26.35 -6.58 -1.25
C PRO A 245 27.35 -6.12 -0.18
N SER A 246 28.55 -6.72 -0.11
CA SER A 246 29.58 -6.32 0.87
C SER A 246 30.13 -4.90 0.65
N HIS A 247 29.92 -4.32 -0.53
CA HIS A 247 30.32 -2.95 -0.85
C HIS A 247 29.27 -1.90 -0.49
N VAL A 248 28.08 -2.30 -0.04
CA VAL A 248 27.02 -1.38 0.38
C VAL A 248 27.06 -1.21 1.89
N THR A 249 27.35 0.01 2.34
CA THR A 249 27.50 0.30 3.77
C THR A 249 26.15 0.43 4.48
N ASP A 250 26.16 0.34 5.80
CA ASP A 250 24.98 0.60 6.63
C ASP A 250 24.42 2.01 6.44
N ASP A 251 25.28 3.01 6.28
CA ASP A 251 24.89 4.40 6.03
C ASP A 251 24.15 4.54 4.70
N GLU A 252 24.53 3.77 3.68
CA GLU A 252 23.85 3.78 2.39
C GLU A 252 22.46 3.13 2.47
N VAL A 253 22.31 2.06 3.26
CA VAL A 253 21.00 1.46 3.54
C VAL A 253 20.11 2.44 4.30
N VAL A 254 20.63 3.06 5.36
CA VAL A 254 19.91 4.09 6.14
C VAL A 254 19.49 5.25 5.25
N ARG A 255 20.41 5.76 4.41
CA ARG A 255 20.12 6.83 3.47
C ARG A 255 19.01 6.43 2.50
N SER A 256 19.05 5.22 1.94
CA SER A 256 17.99 4.72 1.06
C SER A 256 16.62 4.69 1.75
N TYR A 257 16.55 4.27 3.02
CA TYR A 257 15.30 4.27 3.78
C TYR A 257 14.79 5.66 4.14
N ARG A 258 15.68 6.64 4.35
CA ARG A 258 15.31 8.05 4.56
C ARG A 258 14.82 8.69 3.26
N ASP A 259 15.58 8.51 2.18
CA ASP A 259 15.30 9.12 0.88
C ASP A 259 13.98 8.63 0.28
N GLN A 260 13.58 7.38 0.52
CA GLN A 260 12.35 6.82 -0.06
C GLN A 260 11.07 7.54 0.38
N VAL A 261 11.09 8.21 1.53
CA VAL A 261 9.96 8.98 2.08
C VAL A 261 10.26 10.48 2.17
N ALA A 262 11.42 10.93 1.71
CA ALA A 262 11.78 12.35 1.75
C ALA A 262 10.87 13.16 0.80
N PRO A 263 10.30 14.30 1.24
CA PRO A 263 9.47 15.15 0.37
C PRO A 263 10.22 15.71 -0.85
N ALA A 264 11.53 15.89 -0.72
CA ALA A 264 12.41 16.38 -1.78
C ALA A 264 13.46 15.33 -2.17
N GLY A 265 13.92 15.38 -3.42
CA GLY A 265 14.95 14.49 -3.96
C GLY A 265 14.40 13.41 -4.91
N GLY A 266 15.32 12.73 -5.61
CA GLY A 266 14.95 11.72 -6.62
C GLY A 266 14.69 10.32 -6.07
N GLY A 267 15.04 10.07 -4.80
CA GLY A 267 14.94 8.74 -4.17
C GLY A 267 13.57 8.40 -3.58
N ASN A 268 12.58 9.30 -3.67
CA ASN A 268 11.33 9.26 -2.90
C ASN A 268 10.23 8.34 -3.47
N PHE A 269 10.61 7.17 -4.00
CA PHE A 269 9.69 6.25 -4.68
C PHE A 269 8.52 5.79 -3.80
N ALA A 270 8.73 5.59 -2.50
CA ALA A 270 7.68 5.16 -1.58
C ALA A 270 6.70 6.30 -1.29
N LEU A 271 7.19 7.53 -1.14
CA LEU A 271 6.32 8.71 -1.03
C LEU A 271 5.50 8.89 -2.31
N ARG A 272 6.10 8.78 -3.49
CA ARG A 272 5.38 8.89 -4.78
C ARG A 272 4.33 7.80 -4.96
N TYR A 273 4.58 6.60 -4.43
CA TYR A 273 3.57 5.54 -4.36
C TYR A 273 2.36 6.00 -3.54
N LEU A 274 2.60 6.48 -2.31
CA LEU A 274 1.55 6.95 -1.41
C LEU A 274 0.77 8.14 -1.99
N GLU A 275 1.44 9.06 -2.67
CA GLU A 275 0.81 10.21 -3.34
C GLU A 275 -0.09 9.81 -4.51
N SER A 276 0.21 8.66 -5.14
CA SER A 276 -0.53 8.16 -6.30
C SER A 276 -1.58 7.09 -5.93
N ALA A 277 -1.66 6.73 -4.65
CA ALA A 277 -2.48 5.65 -4.13
C ALA A 277 -3.70 6.16 -3.35
N ASP A 278 -4.73 5.32 -3.30
CA ASP A 278 -5.98 5.55 -2.58
C ASP A 278 -6.04 4.63 -1.34
N LEU A 279 -6.84 4.98 -0.32
CA LEU A 279 -7.15 4.02 0.76
C LEU A 279 -8.08 2.91 0.28
N ALA A 280 -8.97 3.23 -0.66
CA ALA A 280 -9.89 2.29 -1.26
C ALA A 280 -10.27 2.72 -2.68
N CYS A 281 -10.70 1.77 -3.50
CA CYS A 281 -11.32 2.09 -4.79
C CYS A 281 -12.53 1.20 -5.05
N ILE A 282 -13.51 1.77 -5.76
CA ILE A 282 -14.66 1.00 -6.27
C ILE A 282 -14.50 0.90 -7.78
N PHE A 283 -14.63 -0.32 -8.28
CA PHE A 283 -14.74 -0.57 -9.71
C PHE A 283 -15.92 -1.51 -9.97
N GLY A 284 -16.87 -1.06 -10.78
CA GLY A 284 -18.15 -1.74 -10.95
C GLY A 284 -18.88 -1.89 -9.62
N ARG A 285 -19.08 -3.13 -9.18
CA ARG A 285 -19.68 -3.45 -7.86
C ARG A 285 -18.65 -3.96 -6.84
N THR A 286 -17.37 -3.86 -7.14
CA THR A 286 -16.30 -4.41 -6.32
C THR A 286 -15.59 -3.28 -5.59
N LEU A 287 -15.51 -3.41 -4.27
CA LEU A 287 -14.67 -2.58 -3.41
C LEU A 287 -13.30 -3.25 -3.28
N PHE A 288 -12.25 -2.49 -3.52
CA PHE A 288 -10.88 -2.90 -3.23
C PHE A 288 -10.34 -2.03 -2.09
N VAL A 289 -9.76 -2.69 -1.10
CA VAL A 289 -9.19 -2.09 0.10
C VAL A 289 -8.20 -3.09 0.70
N HIS A 290 -7.10 -2.60 1.26
CA HIS A 290 -6.09 -3.47 1.89
C HIS A 290 -6.58 -4.06 3.22
N GLY A 291 -7.20 -3.20 4.04
CA GLY A 291 -7.72 -3.57 5.35
C GLY A 291 -9.09 -4.24 5.30
N ALA A 292 -9.47 -4.87 6.41
CA ALA A 292 -10.79 -5.48 6.55
C ALA A 292 -11.90 -4.42 6.66
N VAL A 293 -13.01 -4.66 5.96
CA VAL A 293 -14.26 -3.93 6.15
C VAL A 293 -15.16 -4.72 7.09
N THR A 294 -15.61 -4.08 8.16
CA THR A 294 -16.45 -4.64 9.21
C THR A 294 -17.64 -3.72 9.45
N ALA A 295 -18.65 -4.21 10.17
CA ALA A 295 -19.79 -3.39 10.59
C ALA A 295 -19.37 -2.15 11.42
N ASN A 296 -18.19 -2.19 12.06
CA ASN A 296 -17.70 -1.11 12.91
C ASN A 296 -16.97 0.00 12.15
N ASN A 297 -16.44 -0.28 10.96
CA ASN A 297 -15.66 0.68 10.18
C ASN A 297 -16.27 1.05 8.82
N ALA A 298 -17.29 0.31 8.37
CA ALA A 298 -18.04 0.65 7.16
C ALA A 298 -18.67 2.05 7.30
N GLY A 299 -18.44 2.92 6.32
CA GLY A 299 -18.91 4.31 6.33
C GLY A 299 -18.13 5.25 7.24
N ALA A 300 -17.21 4.75 8.07
CA ALA A 300 -16.44 5.60 8.98
C ALA A 300 -15.39 6.41 8.22
N VAL A 301 -15.31 7.71 8.50
CA VAL A 301 -14.25 8.61 8.00
C VAL A 301 -13.59 9.26 9.21
N PRO A 302 -12.25 9.17 9.38
CA PRO A 302 -11.59 9.79 10.52
C PRO A 302 -11.90 11.29 10.64
N GLY A 303 -12.13 11.75 11.86
CA GLY A 303 -12.56 13.13 12.14
C GLY A 303 -14.06 13.40 11.91
N SER A 304 -14.82 12.43 11.39
CA SER A 304 -16.28 12.52 11.26
C SER A 304 -16.99 11.66 12.30
N ASN A 305 -18.05 12.21 12.89
CA ASN A 305 -18.92 11.47 13.83
C ASN A 305 -20.15 10.85 13.14
N VAL A 306 -20.33 11.09 11.84
CA VAL A 306 -21.48 10.61 11.06
C VAL A 306 -20.98 9.62 10.01
N PRO A 307 -21.41 8.36 10.06
CA PRO A 307 -21.10 7.38 9.02
C PRO A 307 -21.64 7.82 7.66
N GLU A 308 -20.86 7.57 6.62
CA GLU A 308 -21.26 7.77 5.22
C GLU A 308 -21.92 6.48 4.69
N PRO A 309 -23.24 6.45 4.47
CA PRO A 309 -23.93 5.23 4.05
C PRO A 309 -23.71 4.89 2.57
N ASP A 310 -23.40 5.88 1.73
CA ASP A 310 -23.13 5.62 0.31
C ASP A 310 -21.67 5.17 0.11
N PRO A 311 -21.41 3.96 -0.42
CA PRO A 311 -20.05 3.45 -0.56
C PRO A 311 -19.14 4.33 -1.43
N ALA A 312 -19.68 4.96 -2.47
CA ALA A 312 -18.88 5.80 -3.37
C ALA A 312 -18.47 7.11 -2.68
N ALA A 313 -19.41 7.76 -1.98
CA ALA A 313 -19.15 8.92 -1.15
C ALA A 313 -18.18 8.58 -0.01
N TRP A 314 -18.33 7.41 0.62
CA TRP A 314 -17.46 6.95 1.70
C TRP A 314 -16.02 6.81 1.22
N VAL A 315 -15.81 6.11 0.10
CA VAL A 315 -14.47 5.94 -0.50
C VAL A 315 -13.88 7.29 -0.93
N ALA A 316 -14.68 8.17 -1.54
CA ALA A 316 -14.21 9.50 -1.92
C ALA A 316 -13.74 10.32 -0.72
N ARG A 317 -14.50 10.29 0.38
CA ARG A 317 -14.16 11.00 1.63
C ARG A 317 -12.94 10.39 2.32
N LEU A 318 -12.81 9.06 2.34
CA LEU A 318 -11.61 8.39 2.85
C LEU A 318 -10.36 8.78 2.06
N ASN A 319 -10.43 8.75 0.73
CA ASN A 319 -9.30 9.12 -0.12
C ASN A 319 -8.98 10.62 -0.04
N SER A 320 -9.97 11.48 0.18
CA SER A 320 -9.73 12.90 0.48
C SER A 320 -8.95 13.05 1.78
N TRP A 321 -9.44 12.43 2.85
CA TRP A 321 -8.78 12.49 4.16
C TRP A 321 -7.33 11.97 4.09
N ALA A 322 -7.08 10.85 3.40
CA ALA A 322 -5.73 10.30 3.24
C ALA A 322 -4.78 11.27 2.52
N ARG A 323 -5.26 11.95 1.49
CA ARG A 323 -4.49 12.97 0.76
C ARG A 323 -4.22 14.18 1.65
N ASP A 324 -5.17 14.62 2.47
CA ASP A 324 -4.97 15.71 3.42
C ASP A 324 -3.91 15.35 4.46
N GLN A 325 -3.93 14.11 4.97
CA GLN A 325 -2.86 13.62 5.84
C GLN A 325 -1.51 13.67 5.13
N LEU A 326 -1.40 13.11 3.93
CA LEU A 326 -0.14 13.10 3.20
C LEU A 326 0.36 14.50 2.83
N ALA A 327 -0.54 15.46 2.61
CA ALA A 327 -0.18 16.86 2.42
C ALA A 327 0.41 17.48 3.69
N GLU A 328 -0.09 17.14 4.89
CA GLU A 328 0.49 17.59 6.16
C GLU A 328 1.86 16.96 6.46
N PHE A 329 2.15 15.77 5.92
CA PHE A 329 3.47 15.13 6.06
C PHE A 329 4.60 15.91 5.37
N ARG A 330 4.28 16.55 4.25
CA ARG A 330 5.26 17.15 3.33
C ARG A 330 5.73 18.51 3.80
#